data_AF-A0A397HWS4-F1
#
_entry.id   AF-A0A397HWS4-F1
#
_cell.length_a   1.000
_cell.length_b   1.000
_cell.length_c   1.000
_cell.angle_alpha   90.00
_cell.angle_beta   90.00
_cell.angle_gamma   90.00
#
_symmetry.space_group_name_H-M   'P 1'
#
loop_
_entity.id
_entity.type
_entity.pdbx_description
1 polymer ?
#
loop_
_entity_poly.entity_id
_entity_poly.type
_entity_poly.pdbx_seq_one_letter_code
_entity_poly.pdbx_strand_id
1 'polypeptide(L)'
;MQRIKVKFYFWQDYDTQNWSYTSLMGNDKEAVLHDFDFGVIFNNDRAILINDLWREFYKLYIMMKKSETDSTFFASQAKKWLDLFLTPFQGELNTISFKKGLYRPKDITPYIHVLINHVSEFIEKHKQFGLSAFSCAAVEKKNHEQVSTFFRKTMKDGGNGIERKSAIFEILYYENKSMYFFEKSTINSITKP
;
A
#
# COMPACT_ATOMS: atom_id res chain seq x y z
N MET A 1 -15.57 7.69 -8.34
CA MET A 1 -14.17 8.20 -8.36
C MET A 1 -14.11 9.72 -8.31
N GLN A 2 -14.71 10.46 -9.24
CA GLN A 2 -14.71 11.94 -9.19
C GLN A 2 -15.29 12.53 -7.88
N ARG A 3 -16.38 11.93 -7.34
CA ARG A 3 -17.00 12.35 -6.06
C ARG A 3 -16.03 12.34 -4.88
N ILE A 4 -15.06 11.43 -4.88
CA ILE A 4 -14.03 11.28 -3.84
C ILE A 4 -12.69 11.90 -4.28
N LYS A 5 -12.70 12.69 -5.37
CA LYS A 5 -11.54 13.39 -5.94
C LYS A 5 -10.36 12.48 -6.32
N VAL A 6 -10.61 11.18 -6.54
CA VAL A 6 -9.59 10.22 -7.01
C VAL A 6 -9.58 10.17 -8.53
N LYS A 7 -8.41 10.40 -9.14
CA LYS A 7 -8.19 10.26 -10.58
C LYS A 7 -7.97 8.78 -10.91
N PHE A 8 -8.93 8.18 -11.59
CA PHE A 8 -8.86 6.78 -11.96
C PHE A 8 -9.55 6.57 -13.31
N TYR A 9 -8.85 5.93 -14.24
CA TYR A 9 -9.29 5.73 -15.62
C TYR A 9 -9.13 4.26 -16.01
N PHE A 10 -10.05 3.80 -16.86
CA PHE A 10 -9.98 2.53 -17.57
C PHE A 10 -9.91 2.80 -19.06
N TRP A 11 -9.07 2.05 -19.78
CA TRP A 11 -8.99 2.11 -21.23
C TRP A 11 -8.75 0.72 -21.79
N GLN A 12 -9.12 0.50 -23.04
CA GLN A 12 -8.78 -0.72 -23.76
C GLN A 12 -7.48 -0.47 -24.53
N ASP A 13 -6.52 -1.35 -24.34
CA ASP A 13 -5.27 -1.36 -25.10
C ASP A 13 -5.57 -1.78 -26.54
N TYR A 14 -5.13 -0.96 -27.51
CA TYR A 14 -5.49 -1.14 -28.91
C TYR A 14 -4.86 -2.40 -29.51
N ASP A 15 -3.63 -2.73 -29.09
CA ASP A 15 -2.85 -3.83 -29.66
C ASP A 15 -3.29 -5.18 -29.08
N THR A 16 -3.61 -5.20 -27.79
CA THR A 16 -3.93 -6.45 -27.08
C THR A 16 -5.43 -6.67 -26.85
N GLN A 17 -6.26 -5.66 -27.11
CA GLN A 17 -7.68 -5.61 -26.74
C GLN A 17 -7.95 -5.81 -25.24
N ASN A 18 -6.92 -5.78 -24.40
CA ASN A 18 -7.05 -5.96 -22.96
C ASN A 18 -7.46 -4.65 -22.28
N TRP A 19 -8.25 -4.76 -21.22
CA TRP A 19 -8.58 -3.62 -20.38
C TRP A 19 -7.43 -3.29 -19.45
N SER A 20 -6.97 -2.05 -19.52
CA SER A 20 -5.95 -1.47 -18.65
C SER A 20 -6.58 -0.39 -17.76
N TYR A 21 -5.90 -0.09 -16.65
CA TYR A 21 -6.35 0.88 -15.66
C TYR A 21 -5.18 1.62 -15.02
N THR A 22 -5.44 2.83 -14.53
CA THR A 22 -4.45 3.59 -13.77
C THR A 22 -4.23 2.96 -12.41
N SER A 23 -2.98 2.78 -12.00
CA SER A 23 -2.66 2.36 -10.63
C SER A 23 -3.05 3.44 -9.62
N LEU A 24 -3.66 3.05 -8.51
CA LEU A 24 -3.96 3.96 -7.41
C LEU A 24 -2.72 4.24 -6.57
N MET A 25 -2.43 5.51 -6.32
CA MET A 25 -1.36 5.94 -5.43
C MET A 25 -1.76 5.78 -3.96
N GLY A 26 -0.81 5.92 -3.02
CA GLY A 26 -1.08 5.69 -1.59
C GLY A 26 -2.28 6.45 -1.04
N ASN A 27 -2.33 7.76 -1.25
CA ASN A 27 -3.45 8.60 -0.79
C ASN A 27 -4.77 8.26 -1.48
N ASP A 28 -4.72 7.95 -2.78
CA ASP A 28 -5.92 7.55 -3.52
C ASP A 28 -6.47 6.21 -3.01
N LYS A 29 -5.61 5.25 -2.69
CA LYS A 29 -6.02 3.97 -2.06
C LYS A 29 -6.72 4.20 -0.73
N GLU A 30 -6.18 5.08 0.11
CA GLU A 30 -6.81 5.43 1.39
C GLU A 30 -8.18 6.09 1.19
N ALA A 31 -8.29 7.04 0.25
CA ALA A 31 -9.57 7.69 -0.06
C ALA A 31 -10.62 6.69 -0.57
N VAL A 32 -10.25 5.72 -1.41
CA VAL A 32 -11.20 4.68 -1.83
C VAL A 32 -11.62 3.79 -0.65
N LEU A 33 -10.69 3.46 0.26
CA LEU A 33 -10.99 2.65 1.45
C LEU A 33 -12.05 3.29 2.37
N HIS A 34 -12.06 4.61 2.53
CA HIS A 34 -12.95 5.27 3.48
C HIS A 34 -14.03 6.21 2.89
N ASP A 35 -13.97 6.59 1.62
CA ASP A 35 -14.95 7.50 1.01
C ASP A 35 -15.74 6.88 -0.14
N PHE A 36 -15.27 5.80 -0.77
CA PHE A 36 -16.00 5.21 -1.88
C PHE A 36 -17.27 4.52 -1.39
N ASP A 37 -18.42 4.86 -1.98
CA ASP A 37 -19.70 4.23 -1.68
C ASP A 37 -20.04 3.16 -2.72
N PHE A 38 -20.11 1.91 -2.26
CA PHE A 38 -20.45 0.76 -3.08
C PHE A 38 -21.93 0.66 -3.48
N GLY A 39 -22.80 1.54 -2.95
CA GLY A 39 -24.21 1.65 -3.34
C GLY A 39 -24.41 2.04 -4.82
N VAL A 40 -23.37 2.58 -5.48
CA VAL A 40 -23.41 2.89 -6.91
C VAL A 40 -23.18 1.66 -7.81
N ILE A 41 -22.75 0.52 -7.25
CA ILE A 41 -22.40 -0.70 -8.00
C ILE A 41 -23.29 -1.87 -7.59
N PHE A 42 -23.57 -2.02 -6.30
CA PHE A 42 -24.29 -3.16 -5.75
C PHE A 42 -25.67 -2.78 -5.21
N ASN A 43 -26.53 -3.77 -5.03
CA ASN A 43 -27.79 -3.58 -4.29
C ASN A 43 -27.51 -3.17 -2.83
N ASN A 44 -28.53 -2.59 -2.17
CA ASN A 44 -28.36 -1.94 -0.87
C ASN A 44 -27.73 -2.86 0.20
N ASP A 45 -28.30 -4.05 0.41
CA ASP A 45 -27.79 -5.02 1.39
C ASP A 45 -26.32 -5.37 1.15
N ARG A 46 -25.94 -5.64 -0.10
CA ARG A 46 -24.55 -6.01 -0.44
C ARG A 46 -23.60 -4.81 -0.35
N ALA A 47 -24.06 -3.63 -0.75
CA ALA A 47 -23.29 -2.41 -0.66
C ALA A 47 -22.95 -2.08 0.79
N ILE A 48 -23.92 -2.18 1.70
CA ILE A 48 -23.71 -1.99 3.15
C ILE A 48 -22.62 -2.95 3.65
N LEU A 49 -22.74 -4.25 3.36
CA LEU A 49 -21.78 -5.26 3.82
C LEU A 49 -20.34 -5.01 3.31
N ILE A 50 -20.18 -4.60 2.05
CA ILE A 50 -18.87 -4.30 1.46
C ILE A 50 -18.32 -2.97 1.99
N ASN A 51 -19.17 -1.95 2.13
CA ASN A 51 -18.80 -0.68 2.74
C ASN A 51 -18.26 -0.93 4.16
N ASP A 52 -18.99 -1.67 5.00
CA ASP A 52 -18.57 -2.02 6.36
C ASP A 52 -17.23 -2.77 6.35
N LEU A 53 -17.05 -3.76 5.46
CA LEU A 53 -15.79 -4.50 5.35
C LEU A 53 -14.59 -3.56 5.09
N TRP A 54 -14.76 -2.58 4.20
CA TRP A 54 -13.71 -1.62 3.84
C TRP A 54 -13.47 -0.59 4.94
N ARG A 55 -14.53 -0.09 5.59
CA ARG A 55 -14.42 0.88 6.69
C ARG A 55 -13.81 0.27 7.95
N GLU A 56 -14.20 -0.94 8.31
CA GLU A 56 -13.61 -1.66 9.44
C GLU A 56 -12.14 -2.02 9.18
N PHE A 57 -11.78 -2.39 7.94
CA PHE A 57 -10.38 -2.55 7.56
C PHE A 57 -9.59 -1.24 7.72
N TYR A 58 -10.17 -0.13 7.25
CA TYR A 58 -9.53 1.18 7.37
C TYR A 58 -9.31 1.59 8.84
N LYS A 59 -10.25 1.28 9.73
CA LYS A 59 -10.06 1.49 11.18
C LYS A 59 -8.85 0.72 11.70
N LEU A 60 -8.70 -0.56 11.34
CA LEU A 60 -7.51 -1.35 11.71
C LEU A 60 -6.23 -0.71 11.17
N TYR A 61 -6.23 -0.28 9.91
CA TYR A 61 -5.09 0.39 9.30
C TYR A 61 -4.68 1.67 10.06
N ILE A 62 -5.64 2.49 10.47
CA ILE A 62 -5.36 3.69 11.28
C ILE A 62 -4.84 3.31 12.67
N MET A 63 -5.39 2.27 13.31
CA MET A 63 -4.90 1.78 14.60
C MET A 63 -3.44 1.32 14.50
N MET A 64 -3.06 0.59 13.44
CA MET A 64 -1.67 0.14 13.24
C MET A 64 -0.65 1.28 13.17
N LYS A 65 -1.06 2.47 12.70
CA LYS A 65 -0.20 3.66 12.60
C LYS A 65 -0.03 4.41 13.92
N LYS A 66 -0.91 4.20 14.90
CA LYS A 66 -0.89 4.91 16.18
C LYS A 66 -0.02 4.17 17.19
N SER A 67 0.91 4.88 17.82
CA SER A 67 1.79 4.35 18.88
C SER A 67 1.05 3.95 20.15
N GLU A 68 -0.12 4.54 20.39
CA GLU A 68 -0.93 4.34 21.60
C GLU A 68 -1.90 3.16 21.50
N THR A 69 -1.96 2.49 20.34
CA THR A 69 -2.89 1.38 20.12
C THR A 69 -2.66 0.26 21.11
N ASP A 70 -3.72 -0.15 21.80
CA ASP A 70 -3.71 -1.32 22.66
C ASP A 70 -3.71 -2.61 21.83
N SER A 71 -2.78 -3.53 22.11
CA SER A 71 -2.58 -4.76 21.34
C SER A 71 -3.78 -5.70 21.46
N THR A 72 -4.37 -5.80 22.65
CA THR A 72 -5.51 -6.70 22.91
C THR A 72 -6.77 -6.18 22.23
N PHE A 73 -6.99 -4.87 22.28
CA PHE A 73 -8.06 -4.21 21.57
C PHE A 73 -7.90 -4.37 20.06
N PHE A 74 -6.69 -4.16 19.51
CA PHE A 74 -6.40 -4.40 18.10
C PHE A 74 -6.72 -5.85 17.69
N ALA A 75 -6.26 -6.84 18.45
CA ALA A 75 -6.54 -8.25 18.17
C ALA A 75 -8.06 -8.55 18.16
N SER A 76 -8.81 -7.94 19.08
CA SER A 76 -10.27 -8.10 19.12
C SER A 76 -10.96 -7.52 17.89
N GLN A 77 -10.53 -6.34 17.43
CA GLN A 77 -11.10 -5.70 16.23
C GLN A 77 -10.69 -6.45 14.96
N ALA A 78 -9.45 -6.94 14.89
CA ALA A 78 -8.96 -7.73 13.77
C ALA A 78 -9.79 -9.01 13.60
N LYS A 79 -10.08 -9.72 14.70
CA LYS A 79 -10.96 -10.90 14.66
C LYS A 79 -12.39 -10.57 14.20
N LYS A 80 -12.99 -9.50 14.72
CA LYS A 80 -14.32 -9.03 14.25
C LYS A 80 -14.32 -8.71 12.75
N TRP A 81 -13.26 -8.08 12.26
CA TRP A 81 -13.12 -7.82 10.84
C TRP A 81 -12.97 -9.11 10.02
N LEU A 82 -12.24 -10.11 10.54
CA LEU A 82 -12.14 -11.42 9.90
C LEU A 82 -13.51 -12.13 9.84
N ASP A 83 -14.30 -12.06 10.91
CA ASP A 83 -15.66 -12.61 10.93
C ASP A 83 -16.53 -11.96 9.84
N LEU A 84 -16.43 -10.64 9.69
CA LEU A 84 -17.09 -9.91 8.60
C LEU A 84 -16.59 -10.37 7.23
N PHE A 85 -15.27 -10.48 7.04
CA PHE A 85 -14.66 -10.97 5.79
C PHE A 85 -15.17 -12.37 5.41
N LEU A 86 -15.38 -13.25 6.40
CA LEU A 86 -15.85 -14.62 6.24
C LEU A 86 -17.38 -14.76 6.27
N THR A 87 -18.13 -13.67 6.13
CA THR A 87 -19.60 -13.71 6.11
C THR A 87 -20.10 -14.75 5.09
N PRO A 88 -20.79 -15.82 5.54
CA PRO A 88 -21.22 -16.90 4.66
C PRO A 88 -22.38 -16.44 3.76
N PHE A 89 -22.64 -17.19 2.69
CA PHE A 89 -23.88 -17.04 1.96
C PHE A 89 -25.06 -17.54 2.79
N GLN A 90 -26.26 -17.03 2.50
CA GLN A 90 -27.50 -17.44 3.15
C GLN A 90 -28.52 -17.85 2.10
N GLY A 91 -29.37 -18.82 2.43
CA GLY A 91 -30.40 -19.35 1.53
C GLY A 91 -29.88 -20.42 0.57
N GLU A 92 -30.81 -20.98 -0.21
CA GLU A 92 -30.53 -22.04 -1.18
C GLU A 92 -30.09 -21.46 -2.51
N LEU A 93 -29.16 -22.15 -3.19
CA LEU A 93 -28.68 -21.73 -4.50
C LEU A 93 -29.82 -21.66 -5.52
N ASN A 94 -29.76 -20.67 -6.41
CA ASN A 94 -30.76 -20.41 -7.46
C ASN A 94 -32.16 -20.03 -6.96
N THR A 95 -32.29 -19.60 -5.71
CA THR A 95 -33.55 -19.06 -5.16
C THR A 95 -33.52 -17.54 -5.04
N ILE A 96 -34.70 -16.91 -4.98
CA ILE A 96 -34.84 -15.45 -4.78
C ILE A 96 -34.33 -15.02 -3.39
N SER A 97 -34.37 -15.93 -2.40
CA SER A 97 -33.88 -15.68 -1.05
C SER A 97 -32.35 -15.84 -0.90
N PHE A 98 -31.64 -16.25 -1.96
CA PHE A 98 -30.20 -16.41 -1.92
C PHE A 98 -29.49 -15.07 -1.71
N LYS A 99 -28.76 -14.95 -0.60
CA LYS A 99 -27.87 -13.83 -0.31
C LYS A 99 -26.43 -14.31 -0.40
N LYS A 100 -25.70 -13.77 -1.36
CA LYS A 100 -24.27 -14.05 -1.52
C LYS A 100 -23.47 -13.43 -0.36
N GLY A 101 -22.65 -14.25 0.30
CA GLY A 101 -21.70 -13.81 1.32
C GLY A 101 -20.54 -12.98 0.74
N LEU A 102 -19.48 -12.83 1.55
CA LEU A 102 -18.25 -12.13 1.18
C LEU A 102 -17.20 -13.11 0.65
N TYR A 103 -16.23 -13.50 1.49
CA TYR A 103 -15.09 -14.32 1.12
C TYR A 103 -15.06 -15.63 1.92
N ARG A 104 -14.27 -16.60 1.46
CA ARG A 104 -14.13 -17.91 2.12
C ARG A 104 -12.77 -18.02 2.82
N PRO A 105 -12.60 -18.98 3.73
CA PRO A 105 -11.31 -19.20 4.39
C PRO A 105 -10.14 -19.42 3.42
N LYS A 106 -10.37 -20.06 2.27
CA LYS A 106 -9.34 -20.25 1.24
C LYS A 106 -8.92 -18.98 0.50
N ASP A 107 -9.70 -17.90 0.63
CA ASP A 107 -9.41 -16.60 0.01
C ASP A 107 -8.56 -15.72 0.97
N ILE A 108 -8.16 -16.24 2.15
CA ILE A 108 -7.26 -15.57 3.09
C ILE A 108 -5.84 -15.54 2.50
N THR A 109 -5.32 -14.33 2.30
CA THR A 109 -3.95 -14.13 1.81
C THR A 109 -2.94 -14.17 2.96
N PRO A 110 -1.64 -14.34 2.67
CA PRO A 110 -0.59 -14.25 3.70
C PRO A 110 -0.63 -12.93 4.49
N TYR A 111 -0.94 -11.80 3.84
CA TYR A 111 -1.05 -10.50 4.51
C TYR A 111 -2.24 -10.43 5.48
N ILE A 112 -3.38 -11.04 5.13
CA ILE A 112 -4.51 -11.15 6.05
C ILE A 112 -4.11 -12.03 7.24
N HIS A 113 -3.45 -13.16 7.01
CA HIS A 113 -2.97 -14.01 8.10
C HIS A 113 -2.04 -13.24 9.06
N VAL A 114 -1.09 -12.48 8.53
CA VAL A 114 -0.21 -11.60 9.31
C VAL A 114 -0.99 -10.56 10.11
N LEU A 115 -1.93 -9.87 9.46
CA LEU A 115 -2.77 -8.86 10.10
C LEU A 115 -3.52 -9.38 11.32
N ILE A 116 -4.13 -10.56 11.20
CA ILE A 116 -4.99 -11.10 12.25
C ILE A 116 -4.20 -11.74 13.39
N ASN A 117 -3.11 -12.45 13.07
CA ASN A 117 -2.44 -13.30 14.04
C ASN A 117 -1.18 -12.67 14.64
N HIS A 118 -0.50 -11.78 13.92
CA HIS A 118 0.86 -11.36 14.25
C HIS A 118 0.99 -9.86 14.54
N VAL A 119 0.13 -9.02 13.97
CA VAL A 119 0.25 -7.56 14.16
C VAL A 119 0.00 -7.13 15.60
N SER A 120 -0.92 -7.75 16.35
CA SER A 120 -1.14 -7.42 17.76
C SER A 120 0.10 -7.70 18.63
N GLU A 121 0.74 -8.84 18.43
CA GLU A 121 1.99 -9.21 19.11
C GLU A 121 3.11 -8.23 18.74
N PHE A 122 3.17 -7.83 17.47
CA PHE A 122 4.13 -6.84 17.00
C PHE A 122 3.93 -5.47 17.67
N ILE A 123 2.69 -5.00 17.76
CA ILE A 123 2.34 -3.74 18.45
C ILE A 123 2.77 -3.80 19.92
N GLU A 124 2.55 -4.93 20.59
CA GLU A 124 2.94 -5.11 21.99
C GLU A 124 4.46 -5.06 22.18
N LYS A 125 5.21 -5.83 21.39
CA LYS A 125 6.68 -5.90 21.48
C LYS A 125 7.37 -4.60 21.09
N HIS A 126 6.84 -3.88 20.11
CA HIS A 126 7.49 -2.72 19.51
C HIS A 126 6.74 -1.40 19.76
N LYS A 127 5.93 -1.33 20.82
CA LYS A 127 5.11 -0.17 21.17
C LYS A 127 5.90 1.16 21.21
N GLN A 128 7.14 1.11 21.69
CA GLN A 128 8.02 2.29 21.78
C GLN A 128 8.32 2.92 20.40
N PHE A 129 8.53 2.08 19.38
CA PHE A 129 8.92 2.53 18.04
C PHE A 129 7.71 2.71 17.12
N GLY A 130 6.65 1.93 17.36
CA GLY A 130 5.48 1.85 16.48
C GLY A 130 5.80 1.12 15.17
N LEU A 131 4.74 0.71 14.45
CA LEU A 131 4.88 -0.04 13.21
C LEU A 131 5.54 0.77 12.08
N SER A 132 5.34 2.09 12.07
CA SER A 132 5.87 3.00 11.05
C SER A 132 7.41 3.02 11.00
N ALA A 133 8.08 2.81 12.14
CA ALA A 133 9.54 2.75 12.22
C ALA A 133 10.13 1.58 11.41
N PHE A 134 9.35 0.53 11.18
CA PHE A 134 9.75 -0.66 10.40
C PHE A 134 9.28 -0.60 8.94
N SER A 135 8.74 0.54 8.51
CA SER A 135 8.26 0.71 7.14
C SER A 135 9.42 0.82 6.14
N CYS A 136 9.29 0.17 4.99
CA CYS A 136 10.20 0.33 3.86
C CYS A 136 10.02 1.68 3.12
N ALA A 137 9.09 2.55 3.55
CA ALA A 137 8.80 3.82 2.86
C ALA A 137 10.04 4.72 2.68
N ALA A 138 10.94 4.74 3.65
CA ALA A 138 12.20 5.49 3.54
C ALA A 138 13.12 4.92 2.45
N VAL A 139 13.18 3.59 2.33
CA VAL A 139 13.98 2.90 1.31
C VAL A 139 13.39 3.15 -0.08
N GLU A 140 12.07 3.04 -0.24
CA GLU A 140 11.37 3.34 -1.49
C GLU A 140 11.56 4.80 -1.92
N LYS A 141 11.47 5.74 -0.97
CA LYS A 141 11.75 7.16 -1.22
C LYS A 141 13.20 7.37 -1.66
N LYS A 142 14.16 6.76 -0.98
CA LYS A 142 15.58 6.83 -1.37
C LYS A 142 15.78 6.31 -2.80
N ASN A 143 15.19 5.16 -3.12
CA ASN A 143 15.25 4.61 -4.47
C ASN A 143 14.67 5.56 -5.52
N HIS A 144 13.51 6.17 -5.25
CA HIS A 144 12.91 7.17 -6.12
C HIS A 144 13.82 8.40 -6.34
N GLU A 145 14.43 8.91 -5.26
CA GLU A 145 15.35 10.06 -5.32
C GLU A 145 16.62 9.73 -6.09
N GLN A 146 17.19 8.53 -5.91
CA GLN A 146 18.35 8.06 -6.67
C GLN A 146 18.01 7.96 -8.16
N VAL A 147 16.89 7.32 -8.51
CA VAL A 147 16.48 7.19 -9.91
C VAL A 147 16.21 8.55 -10.56
N SER A 148 15.58 9.46 -9.81
CA SER A 148 15.35 10.82 -10.31
C SER A 148 16.64 11.62 -10.50
N THR A 149 17.62 11.46 -9.60
CA THR A 149 18.85 12.25 -9.60
C THR A 149 19.85 11.75 -10.64
N PHE A 150 20.12 10.45 -10.68
CA PHE A 150 21.18 9.88 -11.51
C PHE A 150 20.70 9.46 -12.89
N PHE A 151 19.46 9.00 -13.00
CA PHE A 151 18.90 8.54 -14.27
C PHE A 151 17.87 9.49 -14.88
N ARG A 152 17.68 10.68 -14.28
CA ARG A 152 16.69 11.69 -14.74
C ARG A 152 15.30 11.09 -14.93
N LYS A 153 14.89 10.18 -14.04
CA LYS A 153 13.63 9.42 -14.09
C LYS A 153 13.51 8.45 -15.28
N THR A 154 14.63 8.10 -15.91
CA THR A 154 14.68 7.04 -16.92
C THR A 154 15.12 5.72 -16.28
N MET A 155 14.62 4.59 -16.77
CA MET A 155 15.11 3.25 -16.37
C MET A 155 16.28 2.79 -17.26
N LYS A 156 16.84 3.69 -18.06
CA LYS A 156 17.95 3.38 -18.96
C LYS A 156 19.22 3.75 -18.22
N ASP A 157 20.09 2.77 -17.97
CA ASP A 157 21.36 2.90 -17.27
C ASP A 157 22.40 3.81 -18.00
N GLY A 158 21.96 4.55 -19.03
CA GLY A 158 22.77 5.15 -20.09
C GLY A 158 23.59 4.08 -20.82
N GLY A 159 23.66 4.12 -22.15
CA GLY A 159 24.13 2.98 -22.97
C GLY A 159 25.47 2.32 -22.59
N ASN A 160 25.65 1.13 -23.18
CA ASN A 160 26.75 0.16 -22.99
C ASN A 160 28.14 0.68 -23.44
N GLY A 161 28.76 1.55 -22.65
CA GLY A 161 30.19 1.86 -22.79
C GLY A 161 31.05 0.78 -22.11
N ILE A 162 32.05 0.24 -22.82
CA ILE A 162 32.93 -0.87 -22.40
C ILE A 162 33.71 -0.57 -21.09
N GLU A 163 33.80 0.70 -20.67
CA GLU A 163 34.54 1.14 -19.49
C GLU A 163 33.67 1.68 -18.35
N ARG A 164 32.34 1.55 -18.43
CA ARG A 164 31.45 2.21 -17.46
C ARG A 164 31.43 1.46 -16.12
N LYS A 165 31.70 2.17 -15.02
CA LYS A 165 31.47 1.65 -13.67
C LYS A 165 29.97 1.39 -13.51
N SER A 166 29.61 0.34 -12.78
CA SER A 166 28.19 0.11 -12.44
C SER A 166 27.61 1.38 -11.83
N ALA A 167 26.40 1.75 -12.22
CA ALA A 167 25.72 2.93 -11.71
C ALA A 167 25.62 2.92 -10.17
N ILE A 168 25.56 1.72 -9.56
CA ILE A 168 25.63 1.55 -8.10
C ILE A 168 26.92 2.14 -7.52
N PHE A 169 28.08 1.85 -8.14
CA PHE A 169 29.36 2.40 -7.68
C PHE A 169 29.46 3.91 -7.88
N GLU A 170 28.91 4.44 -8.97
CA GLU A 170 28.86 5.89 -9.23
C GLU A 170 28.00 6.61 -8.19
N ILE A 171 26.83 6.05 -7.88
CA ILE A 171 25.91 6.55 -6.84
C ILE A 171 26.58 6.52 -5.47
N LEU A 172 27.15 5.37 -5.07
CA LEU A 172 27.83 5.22 -3.79
C LEU A 172 29.01 6.19 -3.65
N TYR A 173 29.80 6.37 -4.72
CA TYR A 173 30.91 7.32 -4.72
C TYR A 173 30.42 8.77 -4.53
N TYR A 174 29.36 9.17 -5.24
CA TYR A 174 28.77 10.49 -5.10
C TYR A 174 28.17 10.72 -3.71
N GLU A 175 27.43 9.75 -3.16
CA GLU A 175 26.85 9.84 -1.81
C GLU A 175 27.94 9.97 -0.75
N ASN A 176 28.98 9.13 -0.81
CA ASN A 176 30.11 9.17 0.13
C ASN A 176 30.90 10.48 0.03
N LYS A 177 31.14 10.98 -1.18
CA LYS A 177 31.81 12.26 -1.41
C LYS A 177 30.99 13.42 -0.84
N SER A 178 29.68 13.40 -1.04
CA SER A 178 28.77 14.41 -0.49
C SER A 178 28.76 14.43 1.04
N MET A 179 28.74 13.26 1.67
CA MET A 179 28.82 13.14 3.14
C MET A 179 30.15 13.70 3.69
N TYR A 180 31.28 13.34 3.07
CA TYR A 180 32.60 13.84 3.47
C TYR A 180 32.69 15.37 3.49
N PHE A 181 32.16 16.04 2.45
CA PHE A 181 32.19 17.50 2.38
C PHE A 181 31.17 18.16 3.30
N PHE A 182 30.03 17.52 3.55
CA PHE A 182 29.04 17.99 4.51
C PHE A 182 29.60 18.00 5.94
N GLU A 183 30.27 16.92 6.37
CA GLU A 183 30.90 16.84 7.69
C GLU A 183 32.05 17.83 7.88
N LYS A 184 32.77 18.16 6.81
CA LYS A 184 33.90 19.11 6.85
C LYS A 184 33.50 20.58 6.70
N SER A 185 32.21 20.91 6.67
CA SER A 185 31.70 22.28 6.46
C SER A 185 32.30 22.99 5.25
N THR A 186 32.74 22.23 4.24
CA THR A 186 33.36 22.76 3.02
C THR A 186 32.33 22.67 1.90
N ILE A 187 31.25 23.45 2.03
CA ILE A 187 30.21 23.55 0.99
C ILE A 187 30.77 24.42 -0.12
N ASN A 188 31.66 23.88 -0.95
CA ASN A 188 31.98 24.48 -2.24
C ASN A 188 32.35 23.38 -3.23
N SER A 189 31.60 23.33 -4.34
CA SER A 189 31.81 22.51 -5.54
C SER A 189 31.45 21.02 -5.45
N ILE A 190 30.17 20.70 -5.27
CA ILE A 190 29.63 19.44 -5.79
C ILE A 190 28.84 19.78 -7.05
N THR A 191 29.46 19.58 -8.22
CA THR A 191 28.72 19.53 -9.49
C THR A 191 27.89 18.26 -9.51
N LYS A 192 26.57 18.42 -9.69
CA LYS A 192 25.66 17.31 -9.91
C LYS A 192 26.07 16.56 -11.19
N PRO A 193 25.93 15.23 -11.24
CA PRO A 193 26.06 14.45 -12.47
C PRO A 193 24.99 14.83 -13.51
#